data_AF-A0A939U3S2-F1
#
_entry.id   AF-A0A939U3S2-F1
#
_cell.length_a   1.000
_cell.length_b   1.000
_cell.length_c   1.000
_cell.angle_alpha   90.00
_cell.angle_beta   90.00
_cell.angle_gamma   90.00
#
_symmetry.space_group_name_H-M   'P 1'
#
loop_
_entity.id
_entity.type
_entity.pdbx_description
1 polymer ?
#
loop_
_entity_poly.entity_id
_entity_poly.type
_entity_poly.pdbx_seq_one_letter_code
_entity_poly.pdbx_strand_id
1 'polypeptide(L)'
;YLIDALIDSFKVVSVGGVIINPLIYNVGLKYIVDFFVIAFRIVLPIFAALLIVNAILAIMAKVAPQMNMFVIGMQLKVFVGLAVMLIVMQLIPTVGELIFDEMFDLMRTAISYFEPG
;
A
#
# COMPACT_ATOMS: atom_id res chain seq x y z
N TYR A 1 -3.46 -22.85 -11.28
CA TYR A 1 -3.30 -22.10 -10.02
C TYR A 1 -4.61 -21.67 -9.39
N LEU A 2 -5.38 -20.70 -9.92
CA LEU A 2 -6.62 -20.25 -9.25
C LEU A 2 -7.71 -21.34 -9.15
N ILE A 3 -7.89 -22.15 -10.20
CA ILE A 3 -8.86 -23.26 -10.21
C ILE A 3 -8.41 -24.38 -9.26
N ASP A 4 -7.12 -24.72 -9.26
CA ASP A 4 -6.57 -25.76 -8.36
C ASP A 4 -6.66 -25.33 -6.89
N ALA A 5 -6.35 -24.07 -6.59
CA ALA A 5 -6.48 -23.50 -5.26
C ALA A 5 -7.95 -23.46 -4.78
N LEU A 6 -8.89 -23.25 -5.69
CA LEU A 6 -10.32 -23.36 -5.40
C LEU A 6 -10.70 -24.78 -5.02
N ILE A 7 -10.26 -25.77 -5.79
CA ILE A 7 -10.54 -27.20 -5.55
C ILE A 7 -9.92 -27.65 -4.22
N ASP A 8 -8.73 -27.19 -3.87
CA ASP A 8 -8.07 -27.54 -2.60
C ASP A 8 -8.70 -26.82 -1.39
N SER A 9 -9.16 -25.58 -1.55
CA SER A 9 -9.89 -24.86 -0.49
C SER A 9 -11.15 -25.60 -0.03
N PHE A 10 -11.88 -26.25 -0.96
CA PHE A 10 -13.05 -27.07 -0.63
C PHE A 10 -12.72 -28.38 0.10
N LYS A 11 -11.48 -28.87 0.05
CA LYS A 11 -11.04 -30.05 0.81
C LYS A 11 -10.62 -29.70 2.23
N VAL A 12 -10.01 -28.52 2.41
CA VAL A 12 -9.54 -28.00 3.70
C VAL A 12 -10.70 -27.55 4.58
N VAL A 13 -11.68 -26.81 4.01
CA VAL A 13 -12.86 -26.36 4.76
C VAL A 13 -13.99 -27.36 4.55
N SER A 14 -13.99 -28.44 5.33
CA SER A 14 -15.13 -29.36 5.39
C SER A 14 -16.40 -28.62 5.83
N VAL A 15 -17.50 -28.78 5.07
CA VAL A 15 -18.79 -28.10 5.32
C VAL A 15 -19.40 -28.67 6.60
N GLY A 16 -19.12 -28.04 7.75
CA GLY A 16 -19.77 -28.35 9.04
C GLY A 16 -18.88 -28.48 10.27
N GLY A 17 -17.55 -28.37 10.17
CA GLY A 17 -16.62 -28.62 11.28
C GLY A 17 -15.56 -27.53 11.50
N VAL A 18 -15.91 -26.25 11.37
CA VAL A 18 -14.92 -25.17 11.54
C VAL A 18 -14.66 -24.91 13.02
N ILE A 19 -13.49 -25.31 13.51
CA ILE A 19 -12.95 -24.87 14.79
C ILE A 19 -12.19 -23.56 14.54
N ILE A 20 -12.87 -22.42 14.66
CA ILE A 20 -12.21 -21.11 14.52
C ILE A 20 -11.30 -20.89 15.74
N ASN A 21 -10.00 -21.01 15.55
CA ASN A 21 -9.03 -20.67 16.58
C ASN A 21 -9.03 -19.14 16.81
N PRO A 22 -9.15 -18.64 18.06
CA PRO A 22 -9.10 -17.20 18.35
C PRO A 22 -7.81 -16.50 17.88
N LEU A 23 -6.75 -17.25 17.56
CA LEU A 23 -5.51 -16.73 16.96
C LEU A 23 -5.70 -16.12 15.55
N ILE A 24 -6.81 -16.40 14.84
CA ILE A 24 -7.14 -15.79 13.55
C ILE A 24 -7.23 -14.25 13.64
N TYR A 25 -7.62 -13.71 14.81
CA TYR A 25 -7.67 -12.26 15.03
C TYR A 25 -6.29 -11.59 14.88
N ASN A 26 -5.22 -12.26 15.32
CA ASN A 26 -3.85 -11.72 15.20
C ASN A 26 -3.38 -11.67 13.74
N VAL A 27 -3.84 -12.61 12.90
CA VAL A 27 -3.54 -12.62 11.45
C VAL A 27 -4.18 -11.40 10.78
N GLY A 28 -5.45 -11.12 11.09
CA GLY A 28 -6.16 -9.96 10.57
C GLY A 28 -5.52 -8.64 11.01
N LEU A 29 -5.14 -8.52 12.29
CA LEU A 29 -4.46 -7.32 12.79
C LEU A 29 -3.09 -7.11 12.13
N LYS A 30 -2.28 -8.17 12.02
CA LYS A 30 -0.97 -8.10 11.38
C LYS A 30 -1.09 -7.62 9.94
N TYR A 31 -2.05 -8.16 9.19
CA TYR A 31 -2.31 -7.73 7.82
C TYR A 31 -2.65 -6.25 7.68
N ILE A 32 -3.49 -5.73 8.59
CA ILE A 32 -3.84 -4.30 8.58
C ILE A 32 -2.60 -3.43 8.77
N VAL A 33 -1.70 -3.83 9.68
CA VAL A 33 -0.45 -3.11 9.93
C VAL A 33 0.46 -3.14 8.71
N ASP A 34 0.68 -4.33 8.14
CA ASP A 34 1.57 -4.52 7.01
C ASP A 34 1.06 -3.78 5.76
N PHE A 35 -0.25 -3.84 5.50
CA PHE A 35 -0.90 -3.07 4.43
C PHE A 35 -0.70 -1.55 4.61
N PHE A 36 -0.83 -1.04 5.84
CA PHE A 36 -0.64 0.37 6.13
C PHE A 36 0.82 0.80 5.90
N VAL A 37 1.79 -0.03 6.29
CA VAL A 37 3.21 0.22 6.04
C VAL A 37 3.52 0.29 4.55
N ILE A 38 2.97 -0.64 3.75
CA ILE A 38 3.15 -0.66 2.30
C ILE A 38 2.54 0.61 1.67
N ALA A 39 1.31 0.98 2.05
CA ALA A 39 0.66 2.18 1.56
C ALA A 39 1.47 3.46 1.88
N PHE A 40 1.98 3.57 3.10
CA PHE A 40 2.84 4.69 3.49
C PHE A 40 4.14 4.74 2.67
N ARG A 41 4.81 3.60 2.45
CA ARG A 41 6.03 3.52 1.63
C ARG A 41 5.81 4.02 0.20
N ILE A 42 4.66 3.75 -0.39
CA ILE A 42 4.31 4.21 -1.74
C ILE A 42 4.07 5.72 -1.75
N VAL A 43 3.39 6.27 -0.74
CA VAL A 43 3.01 7.69 -0.68
C VAL A 43 4.18 8.59 -0.25
N LEU A 44 5.09 8.09 0.60
CA LEU A 44 6.23 8.80 1.15
C LEU A 44 7.06 9.62 0.14
N PRO A 45 7.52 9.06 -1.00
CA PRO A 45 8.33 9.81 -1.96
C PRO A 45 7.58 11.00 -2.59
N ILE A 46 6.29 10.83 -2.90
CA ILE A 46 5.44 11.90 -3.43
C ILE A 46 5.21 12.97 -2.36
N PHE A 47 4.89 12.53 -1.14
CA PHE A 47 4.64 13.42 -0.01
C PHE A 47 5.87 14.27 0.31
N ALA A 48 7.07 13.66 0.36
CA ALA A 48 8.33 14.36 0.62
C ALA A 48 8.62 15.41 -0.46
N ALA A 49 8.47 15.07 -1.73
CA ALA A 49 8.69 16.00 -2.83
C ALA A 49 7.72 17.20 -2.77
N LEU A 50 6.44 16.96 -2.51
CA LEU A 50 5.44 18.01 -2.37
C LEU A 50 5.69 18.89 -1.13
N LEU A 51 6.18 18.33 -0.03
CA LEU A 51 6.55 19.08 1.18
C LEU A 51 7.70 20.04 0.85
N ILE A 52 8.73 19.58 0.16
CA ILE A 52 9.85 20.43 -0.30
C ILE A 52 9.34 21.56 -1.19
N VAL A 53 8.46 21.26 -2.16
CA VAL A 53 7.85 22.29 -3.02
C VAL A 53 7.06 23.30 -2.18
N ASN A 54 6.28 22.87 -1.20
CA ASN A 54 5.55 23.77 -0.30
C ASN A 54 6.51 24.67 0.51
N ALA A 55 7.64 24.12 0.99
CA ALA A 55 8.65 24.90 1.70
C ALA A 55 9.31 25.96 0.79
N ILE A 56 9.65 25.58 -0.46
CA ILE A 56 10.20 26.51 -1.46
C ILE A 56 9.20 27.62 -1.77
N LEU A 57 7.93 27.28 -1.97
CA LEU A 57 6.86 28.26 -2.22
C LEU A 57 6.67 29.20 -1.02
N ALA A 58 6.78 28.69 0.21
CA ALA A 58 6.67 29.52 1.41
C ALA A 58 7.82 30.54 1.52
N ILE A 59 9.04 30.16 1.12
CA ILE A 59 10.19 31.08 1.07
C ILE A 59 10.02 32.09 -0.06
N MET A 60 9.67 31.63 -1.27
CA MET A 60 9.43 32.48 -2.44
C MET A 60 8.33 33.53 -2.21
N ALA A 61 7.30 33.19 -1.42
CA ALA A 61 6.24 34.12 -1.07
C ALA A 61 6.76 35.34 -0.29
N LYS A 62 7.86 35.18 0.46
CA LYS A 62 8.54 36.29 1.15
C LYS A 62 9.49 37.07 0.23
N VAL A 63 10.17 36.38 -0.70
CA VAL A 63 11.19 36.97 -1.57
C VAL A 63 10.58 37.74 -2.75
N ALA A 64 9.47 37.25 -3.32
CA ALA A 64 8.82 37.83 -4.50
C ALA A 64 7.32 38.03 -4.25
N PRO A 65 6.92 39.02 -3.42
CA PRO A 65 5.55 39.20 -2.95
C PRO A 65 4.56 39.64 -4.04
N GLN A 66 5.08 40.11 -5.18
CA GLN A 66 4.30 40.53 -6.35
C GLN A 66 3.82 39.36 -7.22
N MET A 67 4.36 38.15 -7.02
CA MET A 67 3.93 36.97 -7.78
C MET A 67 2.66 36.35 -7.19
N ASN A 68 1.72 35.94 -8.06
CA ASN A 68 0.56 35.16 -7.65
C ASN A 68 0.99 33.72 -7.29
N MET A 69 1.43 33.54 -6.06
CA MET A 69 1.99 32.28 -5.55
C MET A 69 1.01 31.12 -5.58
N PHE A 70 -0.30 31.37 -5.63
CA PHE A 70 -1.30 30.32 -5.80
C PHE A 70 -1.20 29.66 -7.18
N VAL A 71 -1.11 30.47 -8.25
CA VAL A 71 -1.01 29.98 -9.63
C VAL A 71 0.31 29.26 -9.86
N ILE A 72 1.42 29.87 -9.43
CA ILE A 72 2.76 29.28 -9.55
C ILE A 72 2.86 27.99 -8.72
N GLY A 73 2.27 28.00 -7.52
CA GLY A 73 2.28 26.84 -6.64
C GLY A 73 1.55 25.64 -7.23
N MET A 74 0.40 25.84 -7.88
CA MET A 74 -0.29 24.76 -8.58
C MET A 74 0.53 24.21 -9.76
N GLN A 75 1.11 25.09 -10.58
CA GLN A 75 1.93 24.68 -11.73
C GLN A 75 3.14 23.83 -11.30
N LEU A 76 3.86 24.26 -10.27
CA LEU A 76 5.00 23.53 -9.72
C LEU A 76 4.59 22.18 -9.10
N LYS A 77 3.48 22.15 -8.35
CA LYS A 77 2.97 20.90 -7.76
C LYS A 77 2.61 19.87 -8.82
N VAL A 78 1.98 20.29 -9.92
CA VAL A 78 1.65 19.39 -11.03
C VAL A 78 2.92 18.88 -11.71
N PHE A 79 3.88 19.77 -12.01
CA PHE A 79 5.12 19.37 -12.68
C PHE A 79 5.95 18.39 -11.84
N VAL A 80 6.16 18.71 -10.56
CA VAL A 80 6.90 17.84 -9.63
C VAL A 80 6.12 16.55 -9.35
N GLY A 81 4.80 16.63 -9.19
CA GLY A 81 3.95 15.46 -8.99
C GLY A 81 4.06 14.46 -10.15
N LEU A 82 4.03 14.95 -11.39
CA LEU A 82 4.22 14.12 -12.58
C LEU A 82 5.63 13.53 -12.65
N ALA A 83 6.67 14.33 -12.38
CA ALA A 83 8.05 13.85 -12.38
C ALA A 83 8.28 12.72 -11.35
N VAL A 84 7.74 12.88 -10.15
CA VAL A 84 7.85 11.87 -9.08
C VAL A 84 6.99 10.65 -9.41
N MET A 85 5.82 10.82 -10.02
CA MET A 85 5.00 9.69 -10.49
C MET A 85 5.74 8.80 -11.47
N LEU A 86 6.55 9.36 -12.39
CA LEU A 86 7.37 8.57 -13.31
C LEU A 86 8.39 7.69 -12.58
N ILE A 87 8.94 8.18 -11.47
CA ILE A 87 9.86 7.42 -10.61
C ILE A 87 9.09 6.33 -9.85
N VAL A 88 7.92 6.68 -9.28
CA VAL A 88 7.06 5.72 -8.56
C VAL A 88 6.57 4.59 -9.46
N MET A 89 6.36 4.86 -10.76
CA MET A 89 5.95 3.83 -11.72
C MET A 89 6.97 2.69 -11.82
N GLN A 90 8.26 2.96 -11.61
CA GLN A 90 9.30 1.93 -11.60
C GLN A 90 9.24 1.03 -10.36
N LEU A 91 8.62 1.51 -9.27
CA LEU A 91 8.44 0.78 -8.02
C LEU A 91 7.17 -0.09 -8.01
N ILE A 92 6.22 0.14 -8.92
CA ILE A 92 4.96 -0.62 -9.03
C ILE A 92 5.16 -2.14 -9.14
N PRO A 93 6.04 -2.67 -10.02
CA PRO A 93 6.20 -4.14 -10.12
C PRO A 93 6.70 -4.74 -8.80
N THR A 94 7.67 -4.11 -8.14
CA THR A 94 8.21 -4.55 -6.85
C THR A 94 7.14 -4.53 -5.74
N VAL A 95 6.31 -3.49 -5.72
CA VAL A 95 5.18 -3.39 -4.77
C VAL A 95 4.13 -4.45 -5.08
N GLY A 96 3.86 -4.70 -6.36
CA GLY A 96 2.91 -5.72 -6.81
C GLY A 96 3.33 -7.12 -6.34
N GLU A 97 4.59 -7.50 -6.57
CA GLU A 97 5.15 -8.76 -6.09
C GLU A 97 5.03 -8.91 -4.56
N LEU A 98 5.37 -7.86 -3.82
CA LEU A 98 5.27 -7.86 -2.36
C LEU A 98 3.83 -8.06 -1.87
N ILE A 99 2.85 -7.41 -2.50
CA ILE A 99 1.42 -7.60 -2.17
C ILE A 99 0.97 -9.02 -2.50
N PHE A 100 1.35 -9.57 -3.67
CA PHE A 100 0.99 -10.94 -4.04
C PHE A 100 1.57 -11.95 -3.05
N ASP A 101 2.83 -11.79 -2.65
CA ASP A 101 3.49 -12.67 -1.69
C ASP A 101 2.79 -12.62 -0.32
N GLU A 102 2.45 -11.43 0.19
CA GLU A 102 1.68 -11.31 1.42
C GLU A 102 0.30 -11.96 1.30
N MET A 103 -0.40 -11.79 0.19
CA MET A 103 -1.70 -12.42 -0.02
C MET A 103 -1.61 -13.95 0.02
N PHE A 104 -0.58 -14.55 -0.59
CA PHE A 104 -0.36 -15.99 -0.54
C PHE A 104 0.00 -16.46 0.87
N ASP A 105 0.80 -15.69 1.61
CA ASP A 105 1.17 -16.02 2.99
C ASP A 105 -0.04 -15.97 3.94
N LEU A 106 -0.92 -14.99 3.75
CA LEU A 106 -2.19 -14.89 4.49
C LEU A 106 -3.11 -16.06 4.19
N MET A 107 -3.25 -16.46 2.93
CA MET A 107 -4.07 -17.61 2.56
C MET A 107 -3.55 -18.91 3.21
N ARG A 108 -2.23 -19.13 3.20
CA ARG A 108 -1.60 -20.30 3.85
C ARG A 108 -1.80 -20.28 5.36
N THR A 109 -1.58 -19.13 5.97
CA THR A 109 -1.75 -18.94 7.41
C THR A 109 -3.20 -19.15 7.82
N ALA A 110 -4.16 -18.57 7.08
CA ALA A 110 -5.58 -18.74 7.34
C ALA A 110 -6.03 -20.21 7.21
N ILE A 111 -5.55 -20.93 6.18
CA ILE A 111 -5.81 -22.37 6.00
C ILE A 111 -5.28 -23.19 7.18
N SER A 112 -4.06 -22.91 7.66
CA SER A 112 -3.48 -23.62 8.80
C SER A 112 -4.23 -23.41 10.13
N TYR A 113 -4.98 -22.31 10.26
CA TYR A 113 -5.86 -22.07 11.41
C TYR A 113 -7.23 -22.73 11.28
N PHE A 114 -7.60 -23.19 10.07
CA PHE A 114 -8.86 -23.87 9.78
C PHE A 114 -8.74 -25.40 9.82
N GLU A 115 -7.55 -25.97 9.60
CA GLU A 115 -7.32 -27.40 9.80
C GLU A 115 -7.37 -27.74 11.31
N PRO A 116 -8.29 -28.61 11.76
CA PRO A 116 -8.07 -29.33 13.00
C PRO A 116 -6.91 -30.30 12.73
N GLY A 117 -5.92 -30.36 13.62
CA GLY A 117 -4.75 -31.24 13.46
C GLY A 117 -5.09 -32.69 13.11
#